data_AF-A0A971CUA3-F1
#
_entry.id   AF-A0A971CUA3-F1
#
_cell.length_a   1.000
_cell.length_b   1.000
_cell.length_c   1.000
_cell.angle_alpha   90.00
_cell.angle_beta   90.00
_cell.angle_gamma   90.00
#
_symmetry.space_group_name_H-M   'P 1'
#
loop_
_entity.id
_entity.type
_entity.pdbx_description
1 polymer ?
#
loop_
_entity_poly.entity_id
_entity_poly.type
_entity_poly.pdbx_seq_one_letter_code
_entity_poly.pdbx_strand_id
1 'polypeptide(L)'
;MNRILAKTLLRPVVWVIYAALAAGLLYGIGYLVQLNGPTYFAQAILDGLRLGFVYALIALGYTMVYGIVRLINFAHGDVFMVGAFASYYAVARYGWSFVPAILFAMVICLLLNIVIERVAYKPLREAPRIASLITAIGVSFFLESFTALRFAFSADYITYKRPFEVTVWKFWGLSITNATVIIVGVTLALVLGLQYVIRRTKIGKAMRATSLDKSAARLMGINVDGVITFTFALGAALAGAAGTLYAIAFPQIWTFMGIMPGLKAFTAAVLGGIGSVPGAFVGSLLMGTVDVLVVSFLPLGSRLRDLFAFLVLIVVFLVKPTGIFGEPQVEKV
;
A
#
# COMPACT_ATOMS: atom_id res chain seq x y z
N MET A 1 -1.94 35.69 23.12
CA MET A 1 -0.67 35.58 22.36
C MET A 1 -0.99 35.01 20.98
N ASN A 2 -0.89 35.84 19.93
CA ASN A 2 -1.50 35.62 18.62
C ASN A 2 -1.04 34.32 17.93
N ARG A 3 -1.98 33.44 17.55
CA ARG A 3 -1.76 32.28 16.65
C ARG A 3 -1.04 32.65 15.35
N ILE A 4 -1.18 33.91 14.92
CA ILE A 4 -0.52 34.48 13.74
C ILE A 4 0.99 34.68 14.01
N LEU A 5 1.37 35.33 15.11
CA LEU A 5 2.76 35.54 15.51
C LEU A 5 3.52 34.22 15.74
N ALA A 6 2.87 33.22 16.35
CA ALA A 6 3.42 31.88 16.50
C ALA A 6 3.67 31.19 15.13
N LYS A 7 2.72 31.28 14.19
CA LYS A 7 2.89 30.72 12.83
C LYS A 7 4.01 31.42 12.04
N THR A 8 4.19 32.74 12.20
CA THR A 8 5.23 33.49 11.47
C THR A 8 6.63 33.21 12.02
N LEU A 9 6.78 33.07 13.35
CA LEU A 9 8.08 32.78 13.99
C LEU A 9 8.48 31.30 13.96
N LEU A 10 7.52 30.37 14.01
CA LEU A 10 7.80 28.93 13.95
C LEU A 10 8.16 28.43 12.55
N ARG A 11 7.63 29.07 11.50
CA ARG A 11 7.92 28.69 10.10
C ARG A 11 9.42 28.65 9.77
N PRO A 12 10.23 29.69 10.01
CA PRO A 12 11.66 29.66 9.71
C PRO A 12 12.40 28.59 10.52
N VAL A 13 12.05 28.40 11.81
CA VAL A 13 12.64 27.35 12.65
C VAL A 13 12.37 25.95 12.07
N VAL A 14 11.14 25.71 11.63
CA VAL A 14 10.72 24.46 11.00
C VAL A 14 11.46 24.22 9.67
N TRP A 15 11.63 25.25 8.84
CA TRP A 15 12.43 25.16 7.61
C TRP A 15 13.91 24.88 7.87
N VAL A 16 14.49 25.46 8.92
CA VAL A 16 15.88 25.17 9.33
C VAL A 16 16.03 23.72 9.77
N ILE A 17 15.08 23.19 10.54
CA ILE A 17 15.06 21.78 10.93
C ILE A 17 14.97 20.87 9.69
N TYR A 18 14.13 21.21 8.71
CA TYR A 18 14.05 20.43 7.46
C TYR A 18 15.33 20.48 6.65
N ALA A 19 15.94 21.65 6.52
CA ALA A 19 17.21 21.81 5.81
C ALA A 19 18.32 21.00 6.49
N ALA A 20 18.40 21.03 7.83
CA ALA A 20 19.36 20.26 8.60
C ALA A 20 19.15 18.74 8.47
N LEU A 21 17.89 18.28 8.56
CA LEU A 21 17.56 16.87 8.35
C LEU A 21 17.87 16.41 6.92
N ALA A 22 17.52 17.21 5.92
CA ALA A 22 17.81 16.90 4.52
C ALA A 22 19.32 16.86 4.25
N ALA A 23 20.08 17.82 4.78
CA ALA A 23 21.54 17.86 4.66
C ALA A 23 22.20 16.66 5.35
N GLY A 24 21.75 16.32 6.57
CA GLY A 24 22.23 15.13 7.29
C GLY A 24 21.92 13.83 6.54
N LEU A 25 20.74 13.73 5.93
CA LEU A 25 20.35 12.58 5.12
C LEU A 25 21.17 12.47 3.84
N LEU A 26 21.39 13.57 3.13
CA LEU A 26 22.24 13.61 1.92
C LEU A 26 23.69 13.28 2.24
N TYR A 27 24.23 13.83 3.34
CA TYR A 27 25.58 13.51 3.81
C TYR A 27 25.70 12.03 4.19
N GLY A 28 24.72 11.50 4.93
CA GLY A 28 24.67 10.08 5.30
C GLY A 28 24.63 9.17 4.07
N ILE A 29 23.78 9.49 3.08
CA ILE A 29 23.74 8.75 1.80
C ILE A 29 25.09 8.82 1.08
N GLY A 30 25.70 10.00 0.97
CA GLY A 30 27.00 10.18 0.33
C GLY A 30 28.10 9.35 1.00
N TYR A 31 28.12 9.36 2.33
CA TYR A 31 29.04 8.55 3.13
C TYR A 31 28.83 7.03 2.92
N LEU A 32 27.57 6.58 2.91
CA LEU A 32 27.23 5.17 2.69
C LEU A 32 27.61 4.67 1.29
N VAL A 33 27.46 5.53 0.27
CA VAL A 33 27.88 5.25 -1.11
C VAL A 33 29.40 5.13 -1.21
N GLN A 34 30.14 6.00 -0.53
CA GLN A 34 31.61 5.94 -0.51
C GLN A 34 32.12 4.67 0.18
N LEU A 35 31.47 4.23 1.26
CA LEU A 35 31.87 3.03 2.00
C LEU A 35 31.59 1.71 1.27
N ASN A 36 30.43 1.57 0.62
CA ASN A 36 29.97 0.29 0.06
C ASN A 36 30.07 0.20 -1.46
N GLY A 37 30.43 1.31 -2.11
CA GLY A 37 30.52 1.42 -3.56
C GLY A 37 29.18 1.78 -4.23
N PRO A 38 29.23 2.44 -5.40
CA PRO A 38 28.04 2.94 -6.10
C PRO A 38 27.14 1.83 -6.64
N THR A 39 27.70 0.66 -6.98
CA THR A 39 26.95 -0.48 -7.51
C THR A 39 26.03 -1.11 -6.46
N TYR A 40 26.49 -1.25 -5.22
CA TYR A 40 25.68 -1.77 -4.12
C TYR A 40 24.51 -0.82 -3.79
N PHE A 41 24.77 0.49 -3.76
CA PHE A 41 23.72 1.48 -3.58
C PHE A 41 22.68 1.46 -4.71
N ALA A 42 23.13 1.41 -5.97
CA ALA A 42 22.23 1.31 -7.10
C ALA A 42 21.39 0.02 -7.08
N GLN A 43 21.96 -1.11 -6.65
CA GLN A 43 21.23 -2.37 -6.43
C GLN A 43 20.16 -2.21 -5.34
N ALA A 44 20.50 -1.61 -4.20
CA ALA A 44 19.56 -1.37 -3.11
C ALA A 44 18.39 -0.46 -3.54
N ILE A 45 18.64 0.54 -4.38
CA ILE A 45 17.58 1.37 -4.97
C ILE A 45 16.67 0.53 -5.87
N LEU A 46 17.22 -0.33 -6.74
CA LEU A 46 16.42 -1.22 -7.59
C LEU A 46 15.55 -2.19 -6.79
N ASP A 47 16.11 -2.80 -5.75
CA ASP A 47 15.37 -3.71 -4.86
C ASP A 47 14.30 -2.97 -4.04
N GLY A 48 14.61 -1.74 -3.62
CA GLY A 48 13.67 -0.83 -2.96
C GLY A 48 12.51 -0.43 -3.85
N LEU A 49 12.78 -0.08 -5.12
CA LEU A 49 11.75 0.22 -6.10
C LEU A 49 10.87 -1.00 -6.36
N ARG A 50 11.47 -2.20 -6.53
CA ARG A 50 10.72 -3.46 -6.69
C ARG A 50 9.71 -3.65 -5.55
N LEU A 51 10.14 -3.45 -4.31
CA LEU A 51 9.26 -3.54 -3.14
C LEU A 51 8.21 -2.41 -3.13
N GLY A 52 8.59 -1.21 -3.51
CA GLY A 52 7.70 -0.05 -3.63
C GLY A 52 6.58 -0.26 -4.66
N PHE A 53 6.82 -0.97 -5.76
CA PHE A 53 5.78 -1.37 -6.72
C PHE A 53 4.76 -2.35 -6.11
N VAL A 54 5.17 -3.19 -5.17
CA VAL A 54 4.22 -4.06 -4.47
C VAL A 54 3.40 -3.24 -3.46
N TYR A 55 4.06 -2.40 -2.65
CA TYR A 55 3.38 -1.49 -1.73
C TYR A 55 2.43 -0.54 -2.44
N ALA A 56 2.73 -0.12 -3.67
CA ALA A 56 1.86 0.76 -4.45
C ALA A 56 0.46 0.17 -4.65
N LEU A 57 0.35 -1.12 -4.97
CA LEU A 57 -0.95 -1.76 -5.18
C LEU A 57 -1.79 -1.82 -3.88
N ILE A 58 -1.14 -2.06 -2.74
CA ILE A 58 -1.80 -2.05 -1.42
C ILE A 58 -2.20 -0.61 -1.03
N ALA A 59 -1.28 0.34 -1.19
CA ALA A 59 -1.48 1.76 -0.87
C ALA A 59 -2.60 2.38 -1.71
N LEU A 60 -2.74 1.96 -2.96
CA LEU A 60 -3.83 2.38 -3.85
C LEU A 60 -5.19 1.88 -3.36
N GLY A 61 -5.28 0.66 -2.82
CA GLY A 61 -6.49 0.17 -2.19
C GLY A 61 -6.91 1.02 -0.99
N TYR A 62 -5.97 1.35 -0.08
CA TYR A 62 -6.20 2.29 1.02
C TYR A 62 -6.67 3.67 0.51
N THR A 63 -5.99 4.19 -0.50
CA THR A 63 -6.25 5.51 -1.09
C THR A 63 -7.64 5.61 -1.68
N MET A 64 -8.11 4.57 -2.38
CA MET A 64 -9.44 4.56 -2.98
C MET A 64 -10.55 4.50 -1.94
N VAL A 65 -10.44 3.57 -0.98
CA VAL A 65 -11.46 3.40 0.08
C VAL A 65 -11.55 4.67 0.93
N TYR A 66 -10.40 5.20 1.34
CA TYR A 66 -10.36 6.44 2.11
C TYR A 66 -10.86 7.63 1.28
N GLY A 67 -10.49 7.73 0.01
CA GLY A 67 -10.89 8.82 -0.87
C GLY A 67 -12.41 8.99 -0.98
N ILE A 68 -13.16 7.88 -0.93
CA ILE A 68 -14.63 7.92 -1.03
C ILE A 68 -15.30 7.92 0.35
N VAL A 69 -14.89 7.01 1.24
CA VAL A 69 -15.62 6.78 2.49
C VAL A 69 -15.05 7.62 3.65
N ARG A 70 -13.79 8.07 3.54
CA ARG A 70 -12.99 8.72 4.60
C ARG A 70 -12.79 7.84 5.83
N LEU A 71 -12.77 6.53 5.62
CA LEU A 71 -12.50 5.50 6.63
C LEU A 71 -11.27 4.70 6.24
N ILE A 72 -10.52 4.23 7.24
CA ILE A 72 -9.33 3.41 7.03
C ILE A 72 -9.72 1.94 7.19
N ASN A 73 -9.41 1.11 6.21
CA ASN A 73 -9.67 -0.32 6.24
C ASN A 73 -8.39 -1.09 6.60
N PHE A 74 -8.09 -1.26 7.89
CA PHE A 74 -6.90 -2.00 8.33
C PHE A 74 -6.88 -3.47 7.89
N ALA A 75 -8.04 -4.12 7.74
CA ALA A 75 -8.15 -5.49 7.21
C ALA A 75 -7.67 -5.63 5.76
N HIS A 76 -7.43 -4.53 5.04
CA HIS A 76 -6.93 -4.56 3.67
C HIS A 76 -5.56 -5.27 3.54
N GLY A 77 -4.71 -5.18 4.56
CA GLY A 77 -3.46 -5.94 4.62
C GLY A 77 -3.69 -7.45 4.67
N ASP A 78 -4.74 -7.91 5.35
CA ASP A 78 -5.05 -9.34 5.44
C ASP A 78 -5.79 -9.84 4.20
N VAL A 79 -6.52 -8.96 3.50
CA VAL A 79 -7.03 -9.26 2.16
C VAL A 79 -5.85 -9.47 1.19
N PHE A 80 -4.76 -8.71 1.31
CA PHE A 80 -3.52 -8.96 0.58
C PHE A 80 -2.91 -10.33 0.92
N MET A 81 -2.89 -10.71 2.21
CA MET A 81 -2.44 -12.03 2.64
C MET A 81 -3.29 -13.14 1.99
N VAL A 82 -4.62 -13.03 2.04
CA VAL A 82 -5.51 -14.01 1.38
C VAL A 82 -5.21 -14.12 -0.12
N GLY A 83 -4.87 -13.02 -0.78
CA GLY A 83 -4.47 -13.00 -2.18
C GLY A 83 -3.21 -13.83 -2.47
N ALA A 84 -2.21 -13.74 -1.60
CA ALA A 84 -1.01 -14.55 -1.72
C ALA A 84 -1.29 -16.05 -1.55
N PHE A 85 -2.14 -16.42 -0.58
CA PHE A 85 -2.59 -17.81 -0.41
C PHE A 85 -3.44 -18.30 -1.59
N ALA A 86 -4.35 -17.47 -2.10
CA ALA A 86 -5.16 -17.81 -3.28
C ALA A 86 -4.26 -18.10 -4.50
N SER A 87 -3.25 -17.26 -4.74
CA SER A 87 -2.26 -17.51 -5.78
C SER A 87 -1.40 -18.75 -5.49
N TYR A 88 -1.02 -18.97 -4.23
CA TYR A 88 -0.27 -20.17 -3.84
C TYR A 88 -1.04 -21.44 -4.16
N TYR A 89 -2.31 -21.55 -3.78
CA TYR A 89 -3.12 -22.71 -4.11
C TYR A 89 -3.35 -22.85 -5.62
N ALA A 90 -3.53 -21.73 -6.34
CA ALA A 90 -3.60 -21.75 -7.80
C ALA A 90 -2.38 -22.42 -8.44
N VAL A 91 -1.18 -22.02 -8.00
CA VAL A 91 0.08 -22.55 -8.54
C VAL A 91 0.39 -23.95 -8.01
N ALA A 92 0.36 -24.14 -6.69
CA ALA A 92 0.83 -25.36 -6.03
C ALA A 92 -0.15 -26.54 -6.19
N ARG A 93 -1.46 -26.29 -6.13
CA ARG A 93 -2.47 -27.36 -6.21
C ARG A 93 -2.95 -27.61 -7.63
N TYR A 94 -3.19 -26.56 -8.40
CA TYR A 94 -3.75 -26.68 -9.75
C TYR A 94 -2.71 -26.55 -10.87
N GLY A 95 -1.45 -26.25 -10.56
CA GLY A 95 -0.39 -26.12 -11.55
C GLY A 95 -0.57 -24.92 -12.48
N TRP A 96 -1.34 -23.91 -12.07
CA TRP A 96 -1.64 -22.76 -12.92
C TRP A 96 -0.39 -21.91 -13.17
N SER A 97 -0.31 -21.36 -14.39
CA SER A 97 0.71 -20.38 -14.73
C SER A 97 0.44 -19.04 -14.04
N PHE A 98 1.40 -18.12 -14.14
CA PHE A 98 1.35 -16.83 -13.44
C PHE A 98 0.06 -16.03 -13.68
N VAL A 99 -0.35 -15.87 -14.95
CA VAL A 99 -1.49 -15.02 -15.32
C VAL A 99 -2.83 -15.51 -14.74
N PRO A 100 -3.24 -16.78 -14.90
CA PRO A 100 -4.47 -17.26 -14.26
C PRO A 100 -4.38 -17.24 -12.72
N ALA A 101 -3.20 -17.50 -12.13
CA ALA A 101 -3.03 -17.45 -10.68
C ALA A 101 -3.26 -16.04 -10.10
N ILE A 102 -2.68 -15.00 -10.73
CA ILE A 102 -2.88 -13.62 -10.26
C ILE A 102 -4.33 -13.17 -10.46
N LEU A 103 -4.96 -13.49 -11.58
CA LEU A 103 -6.37 -13.15 -11.81
C LEU A 103 -7.30 -13.83 -10.80
N PHE A 104 -7.00 -15.09 -10.46
CA PHE A 104 -7.73 -15.82 -9.42
C PHE A 104 -7.60 -15.14 -8.06
N ALA A 105 -6.38 -14.77 -7.65
CA ALA A 105 -6.16 -14.03 -6.42
C ALA A 105 -6.93 -12.70 -6.39
N MET A 106 -6.93 -11.96 -7.51
CA MET A 106 -7.71 -10.71 -7.64
C MET A 106 -9.21 -10.95 -7.44
N VAL A 107 -9.77 -12.01 -8.05
CA VAL A 107 -11.20 -12.35 -7.93
C VAL A 107 -11.56 -12.78 -6.51
N ILE A 108 -10.75 -13.63 -5.86
CA ILE A 108 -10.99 -14.07 -4.49
C ILE A 108 -10.98 -12.89 -3.52
N CYS A 109 -9.97 -12.02 -3.61
CA CYS A 109 -9.89 -10.83 -2.76
C CYS A 109 -11.04 -9.85 -3.02
N LEU A 110 -11.41 -9.67 -4.28
CA LEU A 110 -12.56 -8.85 -4.67
C LEU A 110 -13.85 -9.34 -4.00
N LEU A 111 -14.14 -10.64 -4.09
CA LEU A 111 -15.34 -11.24 -3.48
C LEU A 111 -15.30 -11.14 -1.97
N LEU A 112 -14.15 -11.45 -1.37
CA LEU A 112 -13.94 -11.34 0.08
C LEU A 112 -14.24 -9.92 0.57
N ASN A 113 -13.72 -8.90 -0.11
CA ASN A 113 -13.90 -7.53 0.37
C ASN A 113 -15.30 -6.97 0.11
N ILE A 114 -16.06 -7.51 -0.87
CA ILE A 114 -17.50 -7.25 -0.97
C ILE A 114 -18.23 -7.79 0.26
N VAL A 115 -17.87 -8.99 0.73
CA VAL A 115 -18.46 -9.57 1.94
C VAL A 115 -18.09 -8.73 3.18
N ILE A 116 -16.81 -8.39 3.35
CA ILE A 116 -16.33 -7.53 4.44
C ILE A 116 -17.04 -6.17 4.42
N GLU A 117 -17.15 -5.54 3.24
CA GLU A 117 -17.82 -4.26 3.09
C GLU A 117 -19.28 -4.35 3.54
N ARG A 118 -20.03 -5.36 3.06
CA ARG A 118 -21.46 -5.49 3.36
C ARG A 118 -21.74 -5.87 4.81
N VAL A 119 -20.93 -6.75 5.39
CA VAL A 119 -21.17 -7.30 6.74
C VAL A 119 -20.59 -6.40 7.81
N ALA A 120 -19.38 -5.87 7.61
CA ALA A 120 -18.65 -5.16 8.65
C ALA A 120 -18.75 -3.63 8.51
N TYR A 121 -18.60 -3.09 7.29
CA TYR A 121 -18.50 -1.63 7.09
C TYR A 121 -19.84 -0.95 6.83
N LYS A 122 -20.68 -1.55 5.98
CA LYS A 122 -21.97 -0.97 5.58
C LYS A 122 -22.87 -0.64 6.77
N PRO A 123 -23.00 -1.50 7.81
CA PRO A 123 -23.84 -1.20 8.97
C PRO A 123 -23.33 -0.01 9.80
N LEU A 124 -22.03 0.31 9.71
CA LEU A 124 -21.36 1.31 10.54
C LEU A 124 -21.15 2.64 9.82
N ARG A 125 -21.73 2.84 8.64
CA ARG A 125 -21.52 4.07 7.84
C ARG A 125 -22.04 5.33 8.53
N GLU A 126 -23.10 5.21 9.32
CA GLU A 126 -23.70 6.30 10.10
C GLU A 126 -23.18 6.31 11.55
N ALA A 127 -22.36 5.33 11.94
CA ALA A 127 -21.77 5.26 13.27
C ALA A 127 -20.56 6.21 13.39
N PRO A 128 -20.14 6.55 14.63
CA PRO A 128 -18.91 7.30 14.85
C PRO A 128 -17.71 6.63 14.16
N ARG A 129 -16.79 7.43 13.58
CA ARG A 129 -15.65 6.90 12.79
C ARG A 129 -14.81 5.89 13.57
N ILE A 130 -14.70 6.04 14.89
CA ILE A 130 -13.96 5.12 15.76
C ILE A 130 -14.56 3.70 15.75
N ALA A 131 -15.89 3.56 15.60
CA ALA A 131 -16.54 2.26 15.50
C ALA A 131 -16.04 1.50 14.26
N SER A 132 -15.98 2.19 13.11
CA SER A 132 -15.47 1.58 11.88
C SER A 132 -13.99 1.19 11.95
N LEU A 133 -13.19 1.94 12.73
CA LEU A 133 -11.77 1.61 12.99
C LEU A 133 -11.64 0.34 13.84
N ILE A 134 -12.39 0.25 14.92
CA ILE A 134 -12.42 -0.95 15.79
C ILE A 134 -12.88 -2.16 14.99
N THR A 135 -13.92 -2.02 14.16
CA THR A 135 -14.39 -3.09 13.29
C THR A 135 -13.36 -3.50 12.24
N ALA A 136 -12.63 -2.54 11.65
CA ALA A 136 -11.55 -2.85 10.72
C ALA A 136 -10.47 -3.74 11.36
N ILE A 137 -10.08 -3.41 12.59
CA ILE A 137 -9.11 -4.19 13.37
C ILE A 137 -9.69 -5.55 13.75
N GLY A 138 -10.98 -5.61 14.12
CA GLY A 138 -11.67 -6.87 14.42
C GLY A 138 -11.73 -7.81 13.21
N VAL A 139 -12.02 -7.30 12.01
CA VAL A 139 -11.99 -8.09 10.77
C VAL A 139 -10.57 -8.56 10.45
N SER A 140 -9.56 -7.71 10.67
CA SER A 140 -8.15 -8.06 10.49
C SER A 140 -7.76 -9.27 11.35
N PHE A 141 -7.97 -9.19 12.67
CA PHE A 141 -7.69 -10.30 13.58
C PHE A 141 -8.54 -11.54 13.29
N PHE A 142 -9.79 -11.36 12.86
CA PHE A 142 -10.62 -12.48 12.42
C PHE A 142 -9.99 -13.19 11.22
N LEU A 143 -9.56 -12.46 10.18
CA LEU A 143 -8.94 -13.05 9.00
C LEU A 143 -7.63 -13.77 9.35
N GLU A 144 -6.75 -13.15 10.12
CA GLU A 144 -5.49 -13.77 10.55
C GLU A 144 -5.74 -15.04 11.37
N SER A 145 -6.60 -14.95 12.40
CA SER A 145 -6.88 -16.07 13.30
C SER A 145 -7.64 -17.21 12.60
N PHE A 146 -8.59 -16.87 11.73
CA PHE A 146 -9.36 -17.86 10.98
C PHE A 146 -8.50 -18.59 9.96
N THR A 147 -7.66 -17.87 9.21
CA THR A 147 -6.78 -18.48 8.21
C THR A 147 -5.66 -19.30 8.85
N ALA A 148 -5.21 -18.95 10.05
CA ALA A 148 -4.25 -19.73 10.84
C ALA A 148 -4.78 -21.12 11.28
N LEU A 149 -6.10 -21.37 11.21
CA LEU A 149 -6.67 -22.67 11.53
C LEU A 149 -6.16 -23.73 10.55
N ARG A 150 -5.85 -24.93 11.06
CA ARG A 150 -5.26 -26.03 10.26
C ARG A 150 -6.10 -26.46 9.06
N PHE A 151 -7.43 -26.35 9.14
CA PHE A 151 -8.32 -26.70 8.02
C PHE A 151 -8.43 -25.58 6.98
N ALA A 152 -8.00 -24.36 7.31
CA ALA A 152 -7.93 -23.23 6.39
C ALA A 152 -6.55 -23.23 5.72
N PHE A 153 -5.58 -22.46 6.22
CA PHE A 153 -4.23 -22.38 5.63
C PHE A 153 -3.12 -22.93 6.55
N SER A 154 -3.39 -23.13 7.84
CA SER A 154 -2.38 -23.33 8.90
C SER A 154 -1.54 -22.08 9.19
N ALA A 155 -0.99 -21.99 10.40
CA ALA A 155 -0.10 -20.91 10.84
C ALA A 155 1.37 -21.09 10.37
N ASP A 156 1.65 -22.18 9.66
CA ASP A 156 3.00 -22.55 9.25
C ASP A 156 3.54 -21.61 8.16
N TYR A 157 4.87 -21.49 8.11
CA TYR A 157 5.53 -20.84 6.99
C TYR A 157 5.54 -21.76 5.78
N ILE A 158 4.99 -21.27 4.67
CA ILE A 158 4.88 -22.02 3.42
C ILE A 158 5.79 -21.39 2.37
N THR A 159 6.63 -22.20 1.74
CA THR A 159 7.45 -21.76 0.60
C THR A 159 6.58 -21.60 -0.64
N TYR A 160 6.60 -20.41 -1.23
CA TYR A 160 5.90 -20.14 -2.49
C TYR A 160 6.78 -20.53 -3.67
N LYS A 161 6.47 -21.65 -4.34
CA LYS A 161 7.13 -22.03 -5.58
C LYS A 161 6.64 -21.13 -6.72
N ARG A 162 7.56 -20.37 -7.32
CA ARG A 162 7.23 -19.49 -8.45
C ARG A 162 6.75 -20.32 -9.65
N PRO A 163 5.73 -19.86 -10.40
CA PRO A 163 5.20 -20.56 -11.59
C PRO A 163 6.08 -20.40 -12.84
N PHE A 164 7.34 -19.97 -12.66
CA PHE A 164 8.34 -19.77 -13.71
C PHE A 164 9.74 -19.85 -13.09
N GLU A 165 10.72 -20.20 -13.90
CA GLU A 165 12.13 -20.20 -13.50
C GLU A 165 12.68 -18.77 -13.38
N VAL A 166 13.52 -18.53 -12.38
CA VAL A 166 14.11 -17.20 -12.16
C VAL A 166 15.38 -17.08 -12.99
N THR A 167 15.35 -16.17 -13.96
CA THR A 167 16.53 -15.80 -14.75
C THR A 167 17.13 -14.52 -14.19
N VAL A 168 18.45 -14.49 -14.03
CA VAL A 168 19.18 -13.32 -13.53
C VAL A 168 20.00 -12.74 -14.68
N TRP A 169 19.74 -11.49 -15.01
CA TRP A 169 20.53 -10.73 -15.96
C TRP A 169 21.45 -9.77 -15.20
N LYS A 170 22.74 -9.80 -15.52
CA LYS A 170 23.73 -8.91 -14.92
C LYS A 170 24.09 -7.81 -15.91
N PHE A 171 23.86 -6.57 -15.54
CA PHE A 171 24.19 -5.38 -16.34
C PHE A 171 24.97 -4.40 -15.48
N TRP A 172 26.19 -4.03 -15.88
CA TRP A 172 27.00 -3.02 -15.17
C TRP A 172 27.17 -3.30 -13.65
N GLY A 173 27.25 -4.58 -13.26
CA GLY A 173 27.33 -5.01 -11.86
C GLY A 173 25.98 -5.10 -11.12
N LEU A 174 24.89 -4.67 -11.75
CA LEU A 174 23.52 -4.78 -11.22
C LEU A 174 22.90 -6.12 -11.63
N SER A 175 22.13 -6.72 -10.72
CA SER A 175 21.41 -7.97 -10.96
C SER A 175 19.91 -7.70 -11.04
N ILE A 176 19.34 -7.91 -12.23
CA ILE A 176 17.91 -7.76 -12.49
C ILE A 176 17.34 -9.15 -12.79
N THR A 177 16.24 -9.48 -12.11
CA THR A 177 15.55 -10.75 -12.32
C THR A 177 14.32 -10.56 -13.19
N ASN A 178 13.91 -11.60 -13.91
CA ASN A 178 12.60 -11.62 -14.57
C ASN A 178 11.45 -11.37 -13.59
N ALA A 179 11.54 -11.85 -12.35
CA ALA A 179 10.57 -11.57 -11.29
C ALA A 179 10.44 -10.06 -11.02
N THR A 180 11.56 -9.32 -10.96
CA THR A 180 11.55 -7.85 -10.82
C THR A 180 10.82 -7.19 -11.99
N VAL A 181 11.10 -7.62 -13.23
CA VAL A 181 10.44 -7.07 -14.43
C VAL A 181 8.94 -7.36 -14.42
N ILE A 182 8.53 -8.56 -14.01
CA ILE A 182 7.11 -8.94 -13.89
C ILE A 182 6.41 -8.05 -12.84
N ILE A 183 7.01 -7.86 -11.66
CA ILE A 183 6.43 -7.03 -10.59
C ILE A 183 6.22 -5.59 -11.09
N VAL A 184 7.26 -4.99 -11.68
CA VAL A 184 7.19 -3.62 -12.20
C VAL A 184 6.15 -3.51 -13.31
N GLY A 185 6.20 -4.40 -14.30
CA GLY A 185 5.32 -4.38 -15.47
C GLY A 185 3.85 -4.57 -15.11
N VAL A 186 3.56 -5.55 -14.26
CA VAL A 186 2.18 -5.83 -13.82
C VAL A 186 1.64 -4.73 -12.93
N THR A 187 2.44 -4.23 -11.98
CA THR A 187 1.99 -3.08 -11.17
C THR A 187 1.69 -1.89 -12.06
N LEU A 188 2.58 -1.51 -12.98
CA LEU A 188 2.31 -0.37 -13.88
C LEU A 188 1.04 -0.58 -14.70
N ALA A 189 0.83 -1.77 -15.27
CA ALA A 189 -0.38 -2.10 -16.00
C ALA A 189 -1.64 -1.92 -15.13
N LEU A 190 -1.63 -2.40 -13.89
CA LEU A 190 -2.75 -2.27 -12.96
C LEU A 190 -2.98 -0.83 -12.50
N VAL A 191 -1.92 -0.05 -12.25
CA VAL A 191 -2.01 1.37 -11.88
C VAL A 191 -2.60 2.19 -13.03
N LEU A 192 -2.13 1.95 -14.26
CA LEU A 192 -2.66 2.61 -15.45
C LEU A 192 -4.11 2.20 -15.72
N GLY A 193 -4.43 0.91 -15.56
CA GLY A 193 -5.80 0.40 -15.63
C GLY A 193 -6.71 1.06 -14.60
N LEU A 194 -6.25 1.20 -13.36
CA LEU A 194 -6.98 1.89 -12.31
C LEU A 194 -7.20 3.38 -12.66
N GLN A 195 -6.16 4.08 -13.11
CA GLN A 195 -6.27 5.48 -13.54
C GLN A 195 -7.28 5.64 -14.69
N TYR A 196 -7.29 4.71 -15.63
CA TYR A 196 -8.28 4.68 -16.70
C TYR A 196 -9.70 4.48 -16.15
N VAL A 197 -9.91 3.49 -15.27
CA VAL A 197 -11.20 3.24 -14.63
C VAL A 197 -11.69 4.49 -13.92
N ILE A 198 -10.85 5.11 -13.08
CA ILE A 198 -11.24 6.33 -12.37
C ILE A 198 -11.52 7.44 -13.37
N ARG A 199 -10.57 7.84 -14.22
CA ARG A 199 -10.70 9.08 -15.01
C ARG A 199 -11.69 8.98 -16.17
N ARG A 200 -11.75 7.84 -16.86
CA ARG A 200 -12.41 7.72 -18.17
C ARG A 200 -13.76 6.98 -18.14
N THR A 201 -14.13 6.29 -17.07
CA THR A 201 -15.38 5.51 -17.03
C THR A 201 -16.53 6.22 -16.33
N LYS A 202 -17.77 5.75 -16.57
CA LYS A 202 -18.97 6.24 -15.86
C LYS A 202 -18.89 5.96 -14.35
N ILE A 203 -18.44 4.78 -13.96
CA ILE A 203 -18.28 4.42 -12.55
C ILE A 203 -17.22 5.30 -11.87
N GLY A 204 -16.12 5.60 -12.56
CA GLY A 204 -15.09 6.49 -12.05
C GLY A 204 -15.54 7.95 -11.90
N LYS A 205 -16.43 8.44 -12.78
CA LYS A 205 -17.12 9.73 -12.58
C LYS A 205 -17.99 9.71 -11.32
N ALA A 206 -18.74 8.63 -11.11
CA ALA A 206 -19.58 8.45 -9.92
C ALA A 206 -18.73 8.35 -8.63
N MET A 207 -17.57 7.69 -8.66
CA MET A 207 -16.62 7.65 -7.55
C MET A 207 -16.15 9.05 -7.15
N ARG A 208 -15.74 9.88 -8.12
CA ARG A 208 -15.32 11.27 -7.86
C ARG A 208 -16.45 12.15 -7.31
N ALA A 209 -17.64 12.05 -7.88
CA ALA A 209 -18.82 12.76 -7.35
C ALA A 209 -19.11 12.34 -5.90
N THR A 210 -19.09 11.04 -5.63
CA THR A 210 -19.35 10.48 -4.30
C THR A 210 -18.28 10.88 -3.27
N SER A 211 -17.02 11.03 -3.67
CA SER A 211 -15.94 11.51 -2.77
C SER A 211 -16.05 12.99 -2.38
N LEU A 212 -16.72 13.79 -3.22
CA LEU A 212 -16.93 15.22 -2.96
C LEU A 212 -18.11 15.41 -1.99
N ASP A 213 -19.28 14.88 -2.35
CA ASP A 213 -20.48 14.94 -1.52
C ASP A 213 -21.39 13.73 -1.81
N LYS A 214 -21.49 12.82 -0.84
CA LYS A 214 -22.31 11.62 -0.93
C LYS A 214 -23.81 11.94 -1.01
N SER A 215 -24.27 12.96 -0.30
CA SER A 215 -25.67 13.36 -0.24
C SER A 215 -26.11 13.99 -1.56
N ALA A 216 -25.32 14.93 -2.08
CA ALA A 216 -25.57 15.52 -3.39
C ALA A 216 -25.49 14.45 -4.50
N ALA A 217 -24.51 13.55 -4.46
CA ALA A 217 -24.41 12.45 -5.41
C ALA A 217 -25.68 11.56 -5.43
N ARG A 218 -26.24 11.25 -4.25
CA ARG A 218 -27.52 10.52 -4.14
C ARG A 218 -28.68 11.29 -4.77
N LEU A 219 -28.77 12.60 -4.57
CA LEU A 219 -29.80 13.46 -5.19
C LEU A 219 -29.69 13.49 -6.73
N MET A 220 -28.48 13.35 -7.27
CA MET A 220 -28.24 13.24 -8.71
C MET A 220 -28.48 11.82 -9.27
N GLY A 221 -29.10 10.91 -8.49
CA GLY A 221 -29.44 9.56 -8.92
C GLY A 221 -28.27 8.57 -8.94
N ILE A 222 -27.12 8.92 -8.34
CA ILE A 222 -25.99 8.00 -8.23
C ILE A 222 -26.27 6.98 -7.13
N ASN A 223 -26.17 5.69 -7.46
CA ASN A 223 -26.16 4.62 -6.46
C ASN A 223 -24.85 4.63 -5.65
N VAL A 224 -24.78 5.50 -4.64
CA VAL A 224 -23.61 5.68 -3.77
C VAL A 224 -23.20 4.37 -3.08
N ASP A 225 -24.15 3.54 -2.68
CA ASP A 225 -23.85 2.27 -2.03
C ASP A 225 -23.12 1.32 -2.99
N GLY A 226 -23.60 1.23 -4.23
CA GLY A 226 -22.95 0.45 -5.29
C GLY A 226 -21.56 0.98 -5.64
N VAL A 227 -21.38 2.31 -5.66
CA VAL A 227 -20.06 2.93 -5.89
C VAL A 227 -19.08 2.55 -4.77
N ILE A 228 -19.51 2.57 -3.52
CA ILE A 228 -18.67 2.18 -2.38
C ILE A 228 -18.31 0.70 -2.46
N THR A 229 -19.29 -0.19 -2.69
CA THR A 229 -19.02 -1.64 -2.83
C THR A 229 -18.05 -1.90 -4.00
N PHE A 230 -18.23 -1.23 -5.14
CA PHE A 230 -17.30 -1.34 -6.29
C PHE A 230 -15.89 -0.86 -5.95
N THR A 231 -15.78 0.18 -5.13
CA THR A 231 -14.48 0.72 -4.70
C THR A 231 -13.74 -0.23 -3.77
N PHE A 232 -14.45 -0.84 -2.81
CA PHE A 232 -13.90 -1.90 -1.96
C PHE A 232 -13.46 -3.11 -2.80
N ALA A 233 -14.31 -3.56 -3.72
CA ALA A 233 -14.04 -4.65 -4.66
C ALA A 233 -12.76 -4.39 -5.48
N LEU A 234 -12.66 -3.22 -6.11
CA LEU A 234 -11.52 -2.86 -6.94
C LEU A 234 -10.23 -2.71 -6.12
N GLY A 235 -10.29 -2.10 -4.94
CA GLY A 235 -9.14 -2.01 -4.03
C GLY A 235 -8.64 -3.40 -3.63
N ALA A 236 -9.54 -4.30 -3.27
CA ALA A 236 -9.16 -5.66 -2.88
C ALA A 236 -8.62 -6.49 -4.04
N ALA A 237 -9.12 -6.29 -5.26
CA ALA A 237 -8.51 -6.91 -6.43
C ALA A 237 -7.02 -6.51 -6.55
N LEU A 238 -6.69 -5.24 -6.36
CA LEU A 238 -5.29 -4.78 -6.35
C LEU A 238 -4.48 -5.38 -5.20
N ALA A 239 -5.08 -5.54 -4.01
CA ALA A 239 -4.44 -6.25 -2.91
C ALA A 239 -4.17 -7.72 -3.23
N GLY A 240 -5.08 -8.41 -3.93
CA GLY A 240 -4.89 -9.78 -4.40
C GLY A 240 -3.71 -9.91 -5.38
N ALA A 241 -3.62 -8.98 -6.33
CA ALA A 241 -2.48 -8.87 -7.22
C ALA A 241 -1.18 -8.59 -6.45
N ALA A 242 -1.22 -7.65 -5.50
CA ALA A 242 -0.08 -7.33 -4.64
C ALA A 242 0.39 -8.54 -3.83
N GLY A 243 -0.52 -9.35 -3.27
CA GLY A 243 -0.21 -10.58 -2.54
C GLY A 243 0.55 -11.58 -3.40
N THR A 244 0.10 -11.76 -4.64
CA THR A 244 0.77 -12.61 -5.63
C THR A 244 2.18 -12.10 -5.94
N LEU A 245 2.31 -10.80 -6.24
CA LEU A 245 3.59 -10.18 -6.57
C LEU A 245 4.56 -10.18 -5.37
N TYR A 246 4.06 -10.02 -4.14
CA TYR A 246 4.84 -10.13 -2.93
C TYR A 246 5.37 -11.54 -2.72
N ALA A 247 4.54 -12.56 -2.89
CA ALA A 247 4.96 -13.95 -2.78
C ALA A 247 5.99 -14.34 -3.86
N ILE A 248 5.98 -13.67 -5.02
CA ILE A 248 7.03 -13.82 -6.03
C ILE A 248 8.33 -13.14 -5.59
N ALA A 249 8.24 -11.94 -5.02
CA ALA A 249 9.39 -11.18 -4.52
C ALA A 249 10.06 -11.86 -3.32
N PHE A 250 9.26 -12.33 -2.36
CA PHE A 250 9.67 -13.00 -1.13
C PHE A 250 8.92 -14.34 -1.07
N PRO A 251 9.56 -15.47 -1.46
CA PRO A 251 8.91 -16.75 -1.70
C PRO A 251 8.58 -17.52 -0.41
N GLN A 252 7.99 -16.82 0.57
CA GLN A 252 7.56 -17.34 1.85
C GLN A 252 6.28 -16.61 2.25
N ILE A 253 5.22 -17.37 2.50
CA ILE A 253 3.91 -16.86 2.93
C ILE A 253 3.50 -17.49 4.26
N TRP A 254 2.72 -16.77 5.05
CA TRP A 254 2.22 -17.19 6.35
C TRP A 254 1.03 -16.30 6.77
N THR A 255 0.24 -16.71 7.75
CA THR A 255 -1.09 -16.13 8.04
C THR A 255 -1.11 -14.84 8.84
N PHE A 256 0.03 -14.30 9.27
CA PHE A 256 0.10 -12.97 9.90
C PHE A 256 0.98 -12.00 9.11
N MET A 257 1.19 -12.29 7.83
CA MET A 257 2.01 -11.44 6.96
C MET A 257 1.26 -10.22 6.42
N GLY A 258 -0.03 -10.05 6.73
CA GLY A 258 -0.87 -8.98 6.19
C GLY A 258 -0.62 -7.62 6.84
N ILE A 259 -0.57 -7.58 8.18
CA ILE A 259 -0.53 -6.34 8.96
C ILE A 259 0.71 -5.49 8.64
N MET A 260 1.92 -6.06 8.68
CA MET A 260 3.14 -5.24 8.52
C MET A 260 3.28 -4.60 7.13
N PRO A 261 3.17 -5.35 6.01
CA PRO A 261 3.07 -4.75 4.67
C PRO A 261 1.89 -3.79 4.54
N GLY A 262 0.74 -4.09 5.13
CA GLY A 262 -0.43 -3.21 5.16
C GLY A 262 -0.13 -1.86 5.81
N LEU A 263 0.49 -1.86 7.00
CA LEU A 263 0.89 -0.65 7.71
C LEU A 263 1.94 0.15 6.94
N LYS A 264 2.92 -0.51 6.31
CA LYS A 264 3.92 0.16 5.47
C LYS A 264 3.29 0.80 4.24
N ALA A 265 2.36 0.12 3.59
CA ALA A 265 1.61 0.67 2.46
C ALA A 265 0.66 1.80 2.89
N PHE A 266 0.08 1.73 4.09
CA PHE A 266 -0.68 2.83 4.67
C PHE A 266 0.22 4.05 4.91
N THR A 267 1.39 3.87 5.52
CA THR A 267 2.39 4.94 5.67
C THR A 267 2.77 5.53 4.32
N ALA A 268 3.00 4.69 3.32
CA ALA A 268 3.27 5.13 1.95
C ALA A 268 2.12 5.98 1.36
N ALA A 269 0.87 5.56 1.57
CA ALA A 269 -0.30 6.32 1.13
C ALA A 269 -0.41 7.67 1.83
N VAL A 270 -0.14 7.72 3.14
CA VAL A 270 -0.13 8.96 3.94
C VAL A 270 1.02 9.88 3.50
N LEU A 271 2.23 9.35 3.34
CA LEU A 271 3.40 10.07 2.81
C LEU A 271 3.08 10.68 1.43
N GLY A 272 2.46 9.89 0.55
CA GLY A 272 2.03 10.33 -0.78
C GLY A 272 0.90 11.36 -0.77
N GLY A 273 0.06 11.35 0.27
CA GLY A 273 -1.20 12.08 0.35
C GLY A 273 -2.38 11.14 0.13
N ILE A 274 -2.97 10.65 1.21
CA ILE A 274 -4.06 9.68 1.16
C ILE A 274 -5.28 10.25 0.43
N GLY A 275 -5.86 9.45 -0.47
CA GLY A 275 -6.90 9.89 -1.42
C GLY A 275 -6.37 10.33 -2.79
N SER A 276 -5.06 10.57 -2.93
CA SER A 276 -4.41 10.85 -4.23
C SER A 276 -3.76 9.59 -4.81
N VAL A 277 -4.29 9.08 -5.93
CA VAL A 277 -3.74 7.89 -6.62
C VAL A 277 -2.28 8.09 -7.07
N PRO A 278 -1.91 9.21 -7.74
CA PRO A 278 -0.50 9.47 -8.08
C PRO A 278 0.37 9.63 -6.82
N GLY A 279 -0.15 10.30 -5.79
CA GLY A 279 0.56 10.51 -4.54
C GLY A 279 0.91 9.20 -3.85
N ALA A 280 -0.07 8.32 -3.68
CA ALA A 280 0.13 7.01 -3.06
C ALA A 280 1.12 6.13 -3.83
N PHE A 281 1.15 6.21 -5.16
CA PHE A 281 2.15 5.52 -5.98
C PHE A 281 3.57 6.02 -5.68
N VAL A 282 3.80 7.33 -5.75
CA VAL A 282 5.12 7.93 -5.45
C VAL A 282 5.53 7.67 -4.00
N GLY A 283 4.60 7.83 -3.05
CA GLY A 283 4.83 7.53 -1.63
C GLY A 283 5.22 6.07 -1.39
N SER A 284 4.69 5.14 -2.18
CA SER A 284 5.05 3.71 -2.09
C SER A 284 6.43 3.41 -2.65
N LEU A 285 6.83 4.07 -3.73
CA LEU A 285 8.19 3.98 -4.25
C LEU A 285 9.20 4.49 -3.22
N LEU A 286 8.92 5.63 -2.59
CA LEU A 286 9.76 6.18 -1.52
C LEU A 286 9.80 5.28 -0.28
N MET A 287 8.64 4.74 0.13
CA MET A 287 8.59 3.85 1.28
C MET A 287 9.36 2.55 1.02
N GLY A 288 9.25 1.97 -0.19
CA GLY A 288 10.00 0.78 -0.58
C GLY A 288 11.52 1.01 -0.59
N THR A 289 11.98 2.16 -1.09
CA THR A 289 13.40 2.51 -1.06
C THR A 289 13.90 2.74 0.37
N VAL A 290 13.15 3.44 1.22
CA VAL A 290 13.50 3.58 2.65
C VAL A 290 13.63 2.21 3.32
N ASP A 291 12.68 1.31 3.08
CA ASP A 291 12.63 -0.02 3.68
C ASP A 291 13.89 -0.84 3.33
N VAL A 292 14.32 -0.81 2.07
CA VAL A 292 15.53 -1.53 1.62
C VAL A 292 16.81 -0.83 2.05
N LEU A 293 16.88 0.50 1.97
CA LEU A 293 18.08 1.24 2.39
C LEU A 293 18.36 1.06 3.89
N VAL A 294 17.31 1.04 4.73
CA VAL A 294 17.46 0.78 6.17
C VAL A 294 18.09 -0.59 6.40
N VAL A 295 17.60 -1.63 5.72
CA VAL A 295 18.13 -3.00 5.86
C VAL A 295 19.55 -3.13 5.30
N SER A 296 19.83 -2.47 4.18
CA SER A 296 21.10 -2.60 3.45
C SER A 296 22.27 -1.84 4.07
N PHE A 297 22.01 -0.76 4.82
CA PHE A 297 23.05 0.19 5.23
C PHE A 297 23.11 0.50 6.73
N LEU A 298 22.04 0.30 7.50
CA LEU A 298 22.11 0.51 8.94
C LEU A 298 22.58 -0.75 9.69
N PRO A 299 23.47 -0.62 10.69
CA PRO A 299 23.69 -1.67 11.67
C PRO A 299 22.36 -2.06 12.32
N LEU A 300 22.06 -3.35 12.41
CA LEU A 300 20.76 -3.88 12.88
C LEU A 300 19.56 -3.46 12.01
N GLY A 301 19.77 -3.04 10.76
CA GLY A 301 18.74 -2.56 9.84
C GLY A 301 17.55 -3.51 9.67
N SER A 302 17.79 -4.83 9.66
CA SER A 302 16.71 -5.83 9.60
C SER A 302 15.75 -5.77 10.79
N ARG A 303 16.24 -5.45 12.00
CA ARG A 303 15.42 -5.29 13.22
C ARG A 303 14.74 -3.93 13.29
N LEU A 304 15.40 -2.90 12.77
CA LEU A 304 14.90 -1.52 12.79
C LEU A 304 13.99 -1.18 11.60
N ARG A 305 13.88 -2.08 10.62
CA ARG A 305 13.10 -1.92 9.40
C ARG A 305 11.69 -1.36 9.67
N ASP A 306 10.96 -1.95 10.61
CA ASP A 306 9.58 -1.53 10.90
C ASP A 306 9.52 -0.22 11.68
N LEU A 307 10.50 0.03 12.58
CA LEU A 307 10.64 1.30 13.30
C LEU A 307 10.74 2.48 12.34
N PHE A 308 11.55 2.36 11.27
CA PHE A 308 11.70 3.43 10.29
C PHE A 308 10.42 3.70 9.50
N ALA A 309 9.60 2.68 9.22
CA ALA A 309 8.29 2.89 8.61
C ALA A 309 7.37 3.73 9.51
N PHE A 310 7.33 3.46 10.81
CA PHE A 310 6.55 4.29 11.74
C PHE A 310 7.15 5.68 11.95
N LEU A 311 8.47 5.79 11.94
CA LEU A 311 9.15 7.09 12.05
C LEU A 311 8.79 7.98 10.86
N VAL A 312 8.80 7.45 9.64
CA VAL A 312 8.35 8.17 8.44
C VAL A 312 6.91 8.65 8.61
N LEU A 313 6.01 7.80 9.13
CA LEU A 313 4.62 8.19 9.39
C LEU A 313 4.52 9.37 10.37
N ILE A 314 5.24 9.29 11.49
CA ILE A 314 5.27 10.35 12.53
C ILE A 314 5.80 11.65 11.93
N VAL A 315 6.90 11.59 11.17
CA VAL A 315 7.49 12.76 10.52
C VAL A 315 6.50 13.38 9.55
N VAL A 316 5.81 12.59 8.71
CA VAL A 316 4.80 13.13 7.78
C VAL A 316 3.69 13.86 8.53
N PHE A 317 3.18 13.31 9.64
CA PHE A 317 2.13 13.97 10.41
C PHE A 317 2.58 15.25 11.12
N LEU A 318 3.82 15.31 11.60
CA LEU A 318 4.39 16.53 12.19
C LEU A 318 4.66 17.62 11.14
N VAL A 319 5.13 17.21 9.97
CA VAL A 319 5.71 18.12 8.98
C VAL A 319 4.70 18.60 7.95
N LYS A 320 3.98 17.66 7.35
CA LYS A 320 3.06 17.91 6.24
C LYS A 320 1.97 16.83 6.25
N PRO A 321 0.93 16.96 7.10
CA PRO A 321 -0.10 15.92 7.27
C PRO A 321 -0.96 15.69 6.03
N THR A 322 -0.93 16.59 5.04
CA THR A 322 -1.54 16.36 3.72
C THR A 322 -0.71 15.44 2.83
N GLY A 323 0.52 15.09 3.21
CA GLY A 323 1.45 14.34 2.37
C GLY A 323 2.01 15.17 1.21
N ILE A 324 2.70 14.50 0.29
CA ILE A 324 3.39 15.15 -0.84
C ILE A 324 2.36 15.78 -1.79
N PHE A 325 1.32 15.03 -2.17
CA PHE A 325 0.32 15.41 -3.18
C PHE A 325 -1.09 15.71 -2.63
N GLY A 326 -1.29 15.76 -1.31
CA GLY A 326 -2.61 16.06 -0.77
C GLY A 326 -2.94 17.55 -0.77
N GLU A 327 -4.21 17.85 -1.05
CA GLU A 327 -4.76 19.19 -1.02
C GLU A 327 -5.27 19.53 0.39
N PRO A 328 -4.99 20.74 0.93
CA PRO A 328 -5.56 21.17 2.19
C PRO A 328 -7.08 21.28 2.07
N GLN A 329 -7.82 20.70 3.02
CA GLN A 329 -9.27 20.89 3.07
C GLN A 329 -9.55 22.37 3.39
N VAL A 330 -10.00 23.12 2.39
CA VAL A 330 -10.57 24.45 2.60
C VAL A 330 -11.93 24.23 3.24
N GLU A 331 -12.00 24.45 4.56
CA GLU A 331 -13.25 24.47 5.29
C GLU A 331 -14.10 25.59 4.70
N LYS A 332 -15.14 25.24 3.95
CA LYS A 332 -16.13 26.21 3.47
C LYS A 332 -16.99 26.57 4.67
N VAL A 333 -16.75 27.77 5.21
CA VAL A 333 -17.66 28.46 6.14
C VAL A 333 -18.86 28.97 5.36
#